data_AF-C0BAM9-F1
#
_entry.id   AF-C0BAM9-F1
#
_cell.length_a   1.000
_cell.length_b   1.000
_cell.length_c   1.000
_cell.angle_alpha   90.00
_cell.angle_beta   90.00
_cell.angle_gamma   90.00
#
_symmetry.space_group_name_H-M   'P 1'
#
loop_
_entity.id
_entity.type
_entity.pdbx_description
1 polymer ?
#
loop_
_entity_poly.entity_id
_entity_poly.type
_entity_poly.pdbx_seq_one_letter_code
_entity_poly.pdbx_strand_id
1 'polypeptide(L)'
;MKALEEKYLEGLSELFPSIAAASTEIINLQAIVNLPKGTEHFLTDIHGEYEAFAHVLKNGSGSVKRKVDDVFANTMSSRDKQTLATLIYYPREKMERIREEEQNMDDWYKIMLYRLIEVAKRSASKYTRSKVRKALPKDFAYVIEELITEKSGMTDKESYYNSIISTIIQIGRAEEFIVALCELIQRLVVDHLHIVGDIYDRGPGPHLIMDKLMEYHSVDIQWGNHDILWMGAAAGQKCCIANVIRICARYGNLDILEDGYGINLLPLATFAWKQYAKDPCECFFIKRAGQLQTTGDGTEYENAQGNFCYPVQSRRTGSRALSGIWFPEKKLSG
;
A
#
# COMPACT_ATOMS: atom_id res chain seq x y z
N MET A 1 30.83 32.56 -15.39
CA MET A 1 29.84 31.98 -16.31
C MET A 1 30.50 31.04 -17.32
N LYS A 2 31.41 31.50 -18.19
CA LYS A 2 32.12 30.61 -19.15
C LYS A 2 32.77 29.35 -18.55
N ALA A 3 33.49 29.47 -17.43
CA ALA A 3 34.12 28.30 -16.79
C ALA A 3 33.11 27.29 -16.20
N LEU A 4 31.88 27.72 -15.90
CA LEU A 4 30.81 26.82 -15.44
C LEU A 4 30.15 26.12 -16.64
N GLU A 5 29.98 26.84 -17.75
CA GLU A 5 29.51 26.29 -19.02
C GLU A 5 30.50 25.26 -19.58
N GLU A 6 31.81 25.53 -19.55
CA GLU A 6 32.84 24.57 -19.97
C GLU A 6 32.79 23.29 -19.13
N LYS A 7 32.76 23.39 -17.79
CA LYS A 7 32.61 22.20 -16.92
C LYS A 7 31.34 21.42 -17.18
N TYR A 8 30.24 22.12 -17.49
CA TYR A 8 28.97 21.47 -17.81
C TYR A 8 29.04 20.73 -19.15
N LEU A 9 29.65 21.35 -20.17
CA LEU A 9 29.86 20.73 -21.49
C LEU A 9 30.85 19.56 -21.45
N GLU A 10 31.91 19.66 -20.64
CA GLU A 10 32.84 18.57 -20.38
C GLU A 10 32.09 17.37 -19.77
N GLY A 11 31.31 17.59 -18.71
CA GLY A 11 30.49 16.52 -18.11
C GLY A 11 29.47 15.92 -19.09
N LEU A 12 28.85 16.74 -19.94
CA LEU A 12 27.97 16.23 -21.00
C LEU A 12 28.74 15.42 -22.05
N SER A 13 29.97 15.80 -22.39
CA SER A 13 30.79 15.06 -23.35
C SER A 13 31.24 13.70 -22.82
N GLU A 14 31.44 13.57 -21.50
CA GLU A 14 31.69 12.28 -20.84
C GLU A 14 30.47 11.35 -20.90
N LEU A 15 29.27 11.91 -20.68
CA LEU A 15 28.01 11.14 -20.72
C LEU A 15 27.56 10.81 -22.16
N PHE A 16 27.83 11.72 -23.11
CA PHE A 16 27.42 11.61 -24.52
C PHE A 16 28.62 11.87 -25.47
N PRO A 17 29.50 10.88 -25.67
CA PRO A 17 30.79 11.07 -26.36
C PRO A 17 30.70 11.38 -27.86
N SER A 18 29.50 11.32 -28.45
CA SER A 18 29.30 11.55 -29.88
C SER A 18 28.01 12.31 -30.15
N ILE A 19 27.97 13.00 -31.28
CA ILE A 19 26.76 13.66 -31.79
C ILE A 19 25.60 12.66 -31.88
N ALA A 20 25.87 11.42 -32.31
CA ALA A 20 24.86 10.38 -32.38
C ALA A 20 24.30 10.02 -31.00
N ALA A 21 25.15 9.81 -29.99
CA ALA A 21 24.72 9.50 -28.63
C ALA A 21 23.85 10.63 -28.02
N ALA A 22 24.32 11.88 -28.14
CA ALA A 22 23.57 13.04 -27.69
C ALA A 22 22.22 13.19 -28.42
N SER A 23 22.22 13.02 -29.75
CA SER A 23 21.00 13.12 -30.56
C SER A 23 19.99 12.03 -30.21
N THR A 24 20.44 10.79 -30.02
CA THR A 24 19.58 9.68 -29.58
C THR A 24 18.95 9.97 -28.23
N GLU A 25 19.71 10.49 -27.26
CA GLU A 25 19.17 10.79 -25.95
C GLU A 25 18.21 11.99 -25.98
N ILE A 26 18.48 13.02 -26.78
CA ILE A 26 17.55 14.14 -26.99
C ILE A 26 16.22 13.62 -27.57
N ILE A 27 16.27 12.74 -28.57
CA ILE A 27 15.07 12.12 -29.15
C ILE A 27 14.31 11.32 -28.09
N ASN A 28 15.02 10.52 -27.29
CA ASN A 28 14.44 9.70 -26.23
C ASN A 28 13.75 10.56 -25.15
N LEU A 29 14.44 11.57 -24.62
CA LEU A 29 13.91 12.49 -23.61
C LEU A 29 12.72 13.28 -24.16
N GLN A 30 12.77 13.76 -25.42
CA GLN A 30 11.63 14.43 -26.02
C GLN A 30 10.43 13.51 -26.23
N ALA A 31 10.65 12.26 -26.60
CA ALA A 31 9.57 11.27 -26.68
C ALA A 31 8.91 11.06 -25.31
N ILE A 32 9.70 11.02 -24.23
CA ILE A 32 9.19 10.87 -22.86
C ILE A 32 8.41 12.12 -22.41
N VAL A 33 8.93 13.33 -22.66
CA VAL A 33 8.27 14.60 -22.27
C VAL A 33 6.92 14.77 -22.98
N ASN A 34 6.75 14.21 -24.18
CA ASN A 34 5.50 14.23 -24.92
C ASN A 34 4.46 13.20 -24.45
N LEU A 35 4.80 12.32 -23.50
CA LEU A 35 3.82 11.44 -22.87
C LEU A 35 2.94 12.21 -21.87
N PRO A 36 1.69 11.75 -21.64
CA PRO A 36 0.87 12.30 -20.56
C PRO A 36 1.59 12.21 -19.22
N LYS A 37 1.49 13.27 -18.40
CA LYS A 37 2.11 13.30 -17.07
C LYS A 37 1.63 12.11 -16.22
N GLY A 38 2.56 11.51 -15.49
CA GLY A 38 2.29 10.53 -14.44
C GLY A 38 1.35 11.08 -13.35
N THR A 39 0.75 10.18 -12.59
CA THR A 39 -0.08 10.58 -11.44
C THR A 39 0.84 10.80 -10.25
N GLU A 40 0.89 12.03 -9.75
CA GLU A 40 1.56 12.36 -8.49
C GLU A 40 0.58 12.15 -7.34
N HIS A 41 0.95 11.36 -6.34
CA HIS A 41 0.10 11.02 -5.22
C HIS A 41 0.67 11.60 -3.92
N PHE A 42 0.02 12.62 -3.38
CA PHE A 42 0.44 13.26 -2.13
C PHE A 42 -0.34 12.66 -0.96
N LEU A 43 0.39 12.21 0.07
CA LEU A 43 -0.19 11.73 1.33
C LEU A 43 0.36 12.53 2.50
N THR A 44 -0.55 13.04 3.32
CA THR A 44 -0.28 13.69 4.61
C THR A 44 -0.93 12.87 5.72
N ASP A 45 -0.60 13.20 6.97
CA ASP A 45 -1.33 12.74 8.15
C ASP A 45 -1.46 11.22 8.28
N ILE A 46 -0.37 10.50 7.99
CA ILE A 46 -0.35 9.04 8.09
C ILE A 46 -0.40 8.62 9.57
N HIS A 47 0.38 9.28 10.42
CA HIS A 47 0.38 9.14 11.88
C HIS A 47 0.45 7.69 12.37
N GLY A 48 1.09 6.77 11.66
CA GLY A 48 1.18 5.35 12.04
C GLY A 48 -0.07 4.50 11.73
N GLU A 49 -1.07 5.03 11.04
CA GLU A 49 -2.31 4.32 10.67
C GLU A 49 -2.10 3.47 9.41
N TYR A 50 -1.47 2.30 9.61
CA TYR A 50 -1.08 1.41 8.51
C TYR A 50 -2.25 0.95 7.62
N GLU A 51 -3.38 0.55 8.19
CA GLU A 51 -4.52 0.05 7.40
C GLU A 51 -5.12 1.12 6.49
N ALA A 52 -5.26 2.35 7.01
CA ALA A 52 -5.72 3.48 6.22
C ALA A 52 -4.72 3.82 5.10
N PHE A 53 -3.43 3.86 5.42
CA PHE A 53 -2.35 4.07 4.47
C PHE A 53 -2.36 3.00 3.34
N ALA A 54 -2.42 1.72 3.71
CA ALA A 54 -2.45 0.61 2.77
C ALA A 54 -3.69 0.69 1.86
N HIS A 55 -4.86 1.04 2.39
CA HIS A 55 -6.05 1.24 1.59
C HIS A 55 -5.88 2.38 0.58
N VAL A 56 -5.34 3.52 1.00
CA VAL A 56 -5.15 4.68 0.13
C VAL A 56 -4.15 4.38 -0.99
N LEU A 57 -3.10 3.61 -0.72
CA LEU A 57 -2.20 3.11 -1.77
C LEU A 57 -2.93 2.20 -2.76
N LYS A 58 -3.71 1.22 -2.27
CA LYS A 58 -4.46 0.29 -3.12
C LYS A 58 -5.50 0.99 -4.01
N ASN A 59 -6.15 2.04 -3.51
CA ASN A 59 -7.17 2.78 -4.27
C ASN A 59 -6.60 3.92 -5.13
N GLY A 60 -5.33 4.30 -4.91
CA GLY A 60 -4.63 5.40 -5.58
C GLY A 60 -5.33 6.75 -5.40
N SER A 61 -5.87 7.03 -4.21
CA SER A 61 -6.78 8.16 -3.93
C SER A 61 -7.92 8.28 -4.95
N GLY A 62 -8.58 7.16 -5.20
CA GLY A 62 -9.70 7.06 -6.14
C GLY A 62 -9.30 7.10 -7.63
N SER A 63 -8.01 7.15 -7.94
CA SER A 63 -7.52 7.13 -9.33
C SER A 63 -7.84 5.81 -10.03
N VAL A 64 -7.84 4.68 -9.30
CA VAL A 64 -8.26 3.39 -9.86
C VAL A 64 -9.73 3.41 -10.28
N LYS A 65 -10.62 3.94 -9.41
CA LYS A 65 -12.04 4.08 -9.73
C LYS A 65 -12.25 4.95 -10.97
N ARG A 66 -11.57 6.10 -11.04
CA ARG A 66 -11.57 6.95 -12.24
C ARG A 66 -11.12 6.19 -13.49
N LYS A 67 -10.11 5.32 -13.38
CA LYS A 67 -9.63 4.50 -14.50
C LYS A 67 -10.66 3.47 -14.97
N VAL A 68 -11.35 2.83 -14.03
CA VAL A 68 -12.46 1.92 -14.34
C VAL A 68 -13.60 2.69 -15.02
N ASP A 69 -13.91 3.89 -14.54
CA ASP A 69 -14.91 4.78 -15.14
C ASP A 69 -14.53 5.23 -16.56
N ASP A 70 -13.26 5.58 -16.80
CA ASP A 70 -12.74 5.98 -18.11
C ASP A 70 -12.90 4.87 -19.17
N VAL A 71 -12.66 3.62 -18.77
CA VAL A 71 -12.70 2.47 -19.69
C VAL A 71 -14.14 2.06 -19.99
N PHE A 72 -14.97 1.95 -18.96
CA PHE A 72 -16.29 1.35 -19.11
C PHE A 72 -17.44 2.34 -19.15
N ALA A 73 -17.23 3.63 -18.86
CA ALA A 73 -18.19 4.73 -19.03
C ALA A 73 -19.67 4.31 -18.87
N ASN A 74 -20.45 4.26 -19.95
CA ASN A 74 -21.86 3.86 -19.93
C ASN A 74 -22.09 2.38 -20.30
N THR A 75 -21.02 1.62 -20.57
CA THR A 75 -21.07 0.19 -20.96
C THR A 75 -21.20 -0.75 -19.76
N MET A 76 -21.08 -0.24 -18.54
CA MET A 76 -21.14 -1.03 -17.31
C MET A 76 -21.85 -0.27 -16.18
N SER A 77 -22.64 -0.97 -15.37
CA SER A 77 -23.38 -0.36 -14.26
C SER A 77 -22.43 0.16 -13.17
N SER A 78 -22.86 1.18 -12.41
CA SER A 78 -22.08 1.72 -11.29
C SER A 78 -21.76 0.65 -10.22
N ARG A 79 -22.66 -0.33 -10.03
CA ARG A 79 -22.46 -1.45 -9.11
C ARG A 79 -21.33 -2.37 -9.58
N ASP A 80 -21.31 -2.69 -10.87
CA ASP A 80 -20.28 -3.56 -11.45
C ASP A 80 -18.91 -2.86 -11.47
N LYS A 81 -18.88 -1.55 -11.76
CA LYS A 81 -17.67 -0.73 -11.63
C LYS A 81 -17.12 -0.72 -10.21
N GLN A 82 -18.00 -0.54 -9.22
CA GLN A 82 -17.58 -0.58 -7.82
C GLN A 82 -17.06 -1.97 -7.43
N THR A 83 -17.65 -3.03 -7.96
CA THR A 83 -17.20 -4.41 -7.75
C THR A 83 -15.82 -4.64 -8.36
N LEU A 84 -15.60 -4.18 -9.60
CA LEU A 84 -14.30 -4.27 -10.27
C LEU A 84 -13.23 -3.44 -9.55
N ALA A 85 -13.56 -2.22 -9.12
CA ALA A 85 -12.62 -1.39 -8.34
C ALA A 85 -12.25 -2.08 -7.02
N THR A 86 -13.23 -2.70 -6.33
CA THR A 86 -12.98 -3.44 -5.10
C THR A 86 -12.11 -4.67 -5.33
N LEU A 87 -12.31 -5.39 -6.45
CA LEU A 87 -11.43 -6.49 -6.87
C LEU A 87 -10.00 -6.01 -7.12
N ILE A 88 -9.84 -4.82 -7.71
CA ILE A 88 -8.51 -4.23 -7.89
C ILE A 88 -7.87 -3.91 -6.53
N TYR A 89 -8.63 -3.40 -5.55
CA TYR A 89 -8.08 -3.04 -4.23
C TYR A 89 -7.66 -4.25 -3.40
N TYR A 90 -8.49 -5.29 -3.38
CA TYR A 90 -8.38 -6.45 -2.49
C TYR A 90 -8.66 -7.73 -3.29
N PRO A 91 -7.76 -8.12 -4.21
CA PRO A 91 -8.05 -9.18 -5.16
C PRO A 91 -8.31 -10.51 -4.49
N ARG A 92 -7.50 -10.89 -3.49
CA ARG A 92 -7.63 -12.17 -2.78
C ARG A 92 -8.91 -12.21 -1.95
N GLU A 93 -9.13 -11.18 -1.14
CA GLU A 93 -10.28 -11.08 -0.24
C GLU A 93 -11.60 -10.99 -1.02
N LYS A 94 -11.61 -10.29 -2.16
CA LYS A 94 -12.80 -10.17 -3.00
C LYS A 94 -13.08 -11.48 -3.75
N MET A 95 -12.06 -12.15 -4.29
CA MET A 95 -12.25 -13.45 -4.96
C MET A 95 -12.77 -14.52 -4.00
N GLU A 96 -12.28 -14.56 -2.76
CA GLU A 96 -12.76 -15.51 -1.75
C GLU A 96 -14.28 -15.39 -1.55
N ARG A 97 -14.78 -14.15 -1.39
CA ARG A 97 -16.22 -13.89 -1.25
C ARG A 97 -17.01 -14.25 -2.51
N ILE A 98 -16.46 -14.00 -3.69
CA ILE A 98 -17.13 -14.35 -4.95
C ILE A 98 -17.24 -15.87 -5.10
N ARG A 99 -16.23 -16.63 -4.67
CA ARG A 99 -16.24 -18.09 -4.74
C ARG A 99 -17.37 -18.72 -3.92
N GLU A 100 -17.80 -18.05 -2.84
CA GLU A 100 -18.93 -18.50 -2.01
C GLU A 100 -20.30 -18.27 -2.69
N GLU A 101 -20.40 -17.30 -3.60
CA GLU A 101 -21.66 -16.84 -4.20
C GLU A 101 -21.84 -17.31 -5.66
N GLU A 102 -20.75 -17.42 -6.41
CA GLU A 102 -20.75 -17.64 -7.86
C GLU A 102 -20.79 -19.12 -8.22
N GLN A 103 -21.67 -19.48 -9.16
CA GLN A 103 -21.86 -20.87 -9.56
C GLN A 103 -20.88 -21.30 -10.65
N ASN A 104 -20.48 -20.37 -11.52
CA ASN A 104 -19.54 -20.63 -12.61
C ASN A 104 -18.33 -19.69 -12.53
N MET A 105 -17.32 -20.13 -11.78
CA MET A 105 -16.08 -19.37 -11.61
C MET A 105 -15.28 -19.21 -12.91
N ASP A 106 -15.35 -20.16 -13.84
CA ASP A 106 -14.59 -20.09 -15.10
C ASP A 106 -15.09 -18.94 -15.99
N ASP A 107 -16.41 -18.79 -16.11
CA ASP A 107 -17.01 -17.66 -16.83
C ASP A 107 -16.72 -16.34 -16.11
N TRP A 108 -16.78 -16.33 -14.77
CA TRP A 108 -16.43 -15.15 -13.98
C TRP A 108 -14.97 -14.74 -14.21
N TYR A 109 -14.03 -15.70 -14.18
CA TYR A 109 -12.62 -15.45 -14.46
C TYR A 109 -12.42 -14.86 -15.85
N LYS A 110 -13.08 -15.44 -16.86
CA LYS A 110 -12.99 -14.93 -18.24
C LYS A 110 -13.41 -13.47 -18.31
N ILE A 111 -14.58 -13.12 -17.75
CA ILE A 111 -15.10 -11.74 -17.75
C ILE A 111 -14.16 -10.80 -16.99
N MET A 112 -13.70 -11.19 -15.79
CA MET A 112 -12.82 -10.35 -14.97
C MET A 112 -11.46 -10.13 -15.63
N LEU A 113 -10.86 -11.17 -16.20
CA LEU A 113 -9.59 -11.07 -16.90
C LEU A 113 -9.68 -10.06 -18.05
N TYR A 114 -10.73 -10.14 -18.87
CA TYR A 114 -10.98 -9.15 -19.93
C TYR A 114 -11.07 -7.73 -19.36
N ARG A 115 -11.87 -7.54 -18.32
CA ARG A 115 -12.08 -6.21 -17.74
C ARG A 115 -10.79 -5.63 -17.15
N LEU A 116 -10.01 -6.45 -16.45
CA LEU A 116 -8.73 -6.05 -15.86
C LEU A 116 -7.69 -5.73 -16.92
N ILE A 117 -7.63 -6.51 -18.02
CA ILE A 117 -6.72 -6.23 -19.14
C ILE A 117 -7.01 -4.85 -19.75
N GLU A 118 -8.29 -4.50 -19.97
CA GLU A 118 -8.65 -3.18 -20.52
C GLU A 118 -8.28 -2.02 -19.57
N VAL A 119 -8.48 -2.20 -18.26
CA VAL A 119 -8.03 -1.22 -17.25
C VAL A 119 -6.50 -1.12 -17.21
N ALA A 120 -5.79 -2.25 -17.33
CA ALA A 120 -4.33 -2.27 -17.35
C ALA A 120 -3.78 -1.56 -18.60
N LYS A 121 -4.34 -1.81 -19.79
CA LYS A 121 -4.02 -1.09 -21.04
C LYS A 121 -4.17 0.41 -20.87
N ARG A 122 -5.32 0.86 -20.36
CA ARG A 122 -5.59 2.28 -20.13
C ARG A 122 -4.65 2.89 -19.10
N SER A 123 -4.19 2.11 -18.12
CA SER A 123 -3.21 2.53 -17.11
C SER A 123 -1.80 2.62 -17.66
N ALA A 124 -1.44 1.71 -18.55
CA ALA A 124 -0.13 1.63 -19.20
C ALA A 124 0.08 2.71 -20.27
N SER A 125 -0.98 3.23 -20.90
CA SER A 125 -0.89 4.11 -22.08
C SER A 125 -0.15 5.44 -21.86
N LYS A 126 0.01 5.89 -20.62
CA LYS A 126 0.78 7.10 -20.26
C LYS A 126 2.28 6.85 -20.06
N TYR A 127 2.75 5.62 -20.23
CA TYR A 127 4.14 5.24 -19.97
C TYR A 127 4.82 4.65 -21.20
N THR A 128 6.15 4.74 -21.22
CA THR A 128 6.95 4.02 -22.22
C THR A 128 6.85 2.51 -22.03
N ARG A 129 7.03 1.74 -23.11
CA ARG A 129 7.09 0.27 -23.03
C ARG A 129 8.12 -0.22 -22.02
N SER A 130 9.30 0.42 -21.96
CA SER A 130 10.35 0.07 -21.01
C SER A 130 9.89 0.23 -19.55
N LYS A 131 9.19 1.34 -19.23
CA LYS A 131 8.65 1.58 -17.88
C LYS A 131 7.58 0.57 -17.51
N VAL A 132 6.65 0.27 -18.43
CA VAL A 132 5.63 -0.78 -18.22
C VAL A 132 6.29 -2.13 -17.98
N ARG A 133 7.26 -2.53 -18.82
CA ARG A 133 7.97 -3.81 -18.69
C ARG A 133 8.65 -3.99 -17.34
N LYS A 134 9.24 -2.92 -16.78
CA LYS A 134 9.84 -2.93 -15.43
C LYS A 134 8.82 -3.04 -14.30
N ALA A 135 7.55 -2.69 -14.55
CA ALA A 135 6.46 -2.80 -13.59
C ALA A 135 5.74 -4.16 -13.64
N LEU A 136 5.97 -4.96 -14.67
CA LEU A 136 5.29 -6.24 -14.84
C LEU A 136 5.74 -7.27 -13.79
N PRO A 137 4.82 -8.09 -13.28
CA PRO A 137 5.14 -9.18 -12.36
C PRO A 137 5.93 -10.27 -13.10
N LYS A 138 7.02 -10.76 -12.48
CA LYS A 138 8.01 -11.64 -13.12
C LYS A 138 7.39 -12.89 -13.75
N ASP A 139 6.49 -13.55 -13.02
CA ASP A 139 5.89 -14.83 -13.42
C ASP A 139 5.00 -14.72 -14.65
N PHE A 140 4.41 -13.55 -14.90
CA PHE A 140 3.44 -13.32 -15.98
C PHE A 140 3.85 -12.22 -16.94
N ALA A 141 5.09 -11.70 -16.85
CA ALA A 141 5.51 -10.51 -17.55
C ALA A 141 5.27 -10.61 -19.07
N TYR A 142 5.72 -11.70 -19.69
CA TYR A 142 5.56 -11.90 -21.13
C TYR A 142 4.08 -11.92 -21.56
N VAL A 143 3.25 -12.67 -20.82
CA VAL A 143 1.83 -12.83 -21.15
C VAL A 143 1.07 -11.52 -20.97
N ILE A 144 1.29 -10.82 -19.86
CA ILE A 144 0.64 -9.54 -19.61
C ILE A 144 1.10 -8.50 -20.63
N GLU A 145 2.39 -8.42 -20.95
CA GLU A 145 2.92 -7.50 -21.97
C GLU A 145 2.24 -7.73 -23.33
N GLU A 146 2.08 -9.00 -23.73
CA GLU A 146 1.41 -9.38 -24.96
C GLU A 146 -0.08 -8.98 -24.96
N LEU A 147 -0.77 -9.13 -23.82
CA LEU A 147 -2.19 -8.78 -23.67
C LEU A 147 -2.43 -7.26 -23.65
N ILE A 148 -1.52 -6.48 -23.08
CA ILE A 148 -1.68 -5.02 -22.95
C ILE A 148 -1.08 -4.22 -24.11
N THR A 149 -0.20 -4.82 -24.92
CA THR A 149 0.42 -4.12 -26.06
C THR A 149 -0.46 -4.20 -27.30
N GLU A 150 -0.81 -3.05 -27.88
CA GLU A 150 -1.62 -3.00 -29.09
C GLU A 150 -0.88 -3.52 -30.34
N LYS A 151 -1.22 -4.77 -30.68
CA LYS A 151 -1.16 -5.46 -31.99
C LYS A 151 -1.77 -4.79 -33.22
N SER A 152 -1.73 -3.49 -33.54
CA SER A 152 -2.45 -2.95 -34.74
C SER A 152 -2.24 -3.82 -36.02
N GLY A 153 -3.33 -4.34 -36.61
CA GLY A 153 -3.29 -5.07 -37.90
C GLY A 153 -3.68 -6.56 -37.96
N MET A 154 -3.85 -7.30 -36.85
CA MET A 154 -4.29 -8.71 -36.92
C MET A 154 -5.82 -8.85 -37.06
N THR A 155 -6.28 -9.60 -38.06
CA THR A 155 -7.69 -9.90 -38.37
C THR A 155 -8.33 -10.95 -37.45
N ASP A 156 -7.60 -11.53 -36.49
CA ASP A 156 -8.07 -12.62 -35.62
C ASP A 156 -7.62 -12.48 -34.14
N LYS A 157 -7.45 -11.24 -33.66
CA LYS A 157 -6.90 -10.95 -32.31
C LYS A 157 -7.76 -11.43 -31.17
N GLU A 158 -9.09 -11.31 -31.30
CA GLU A 158 -10.00 -11.72 -30.24
C GLU A 158 -9.91 -13.23 -30.00
N SER A 159 -9.77 -14.02 -31.06
CA SER A 159 -9.53 -15.47 -30.96
C SER A 159 -8.23 -15.77 -30.23
N TYR A 160 -7.15 -15.06 -30.57
CA TYR A 160 -5.85 -15.20 -29.91
C TYR A 160 -5.91 -14.82 -28.41
N TYR A 161 -6.52 -13.69 -28.04
CA TYR A 161 -6.69 -13.29 -26.64
C TYR A 161 -7.58 -14.27 -25.87
N ASN A 162 -8.69 -14.72 -26.49
CA ASN A 162 -9.55 -15.74 -25.92
C ASN A 162 -8.77 -17.04 -25.65
N SER A 163 -7.87 -17.44 -26.56
CA SER A 163 -7.05 -18.63 -26.39
C SER A 163 -6.10 -18.51 -25.20
N ILE A 164 -5.42 -17.37 -25.03
CA ILE A 164 -4.54 -17.12 -23.87
C ILE A 164 -5.34 -17.17 -22.58
N ILE A 165 -6.46 -16.45 -22.50
CA ILE A 165 -7.30 -16.40 -21.30
C ILE A 165 -7.85 -17.78 -20.95
N SER A 166 -8.34 -18.51 -21.96
CA SER A 166 -8.86 -19.87 -21.76
C SER A 166 -7.77 -20.82 -21.27
N THR A 167 -6.55 -20.69 -21.80
CA THR A 167 -5.40 -21.49 -21.35
C THR A 167 -5.07 -21.20 -19.89
N ILE A 168 -5.05 -19.94 -19.46
CA ILE A 168 -4.79 -19.54 -18.06
C ILE A 168 -5.81 -20.16 -17.10
N ILE A 169 -7.09 -20.19 -17.50
CA ILE A 169 -8.17 -20.80 -16.72
C ILE A 169 -7.99 -22.33 -16.67
N GLN A 170 -7.77 -22.97 -17.83
CA GLN A 170 -7.60 -24.43 -17.93
C GLN A 170 -6.43 -24.97 -17.10
N ILE A 171 -5.32 -24.23 -17.01
CA ILE A 171 -4.17 -24.62 -16.17
C ILE A 171 -4.35 -24.27 -14.69
N GLY A 172 -5.49 -23.71 -14.29
CA GLY A 172 -5.80 -23.38 -12.90
C GLY A 172 -5.02 -22.19 -12.33
N ARG A 173 -4.57 -21.25 -13.19
CA ARG A 173 -3.76 -20.08 -12.76
C ARG A 173 -4.50 -18.75 -12.82
N ALA A 174 -5.81 -18.75 -13.04
CA ALA A 174 -6.63 -17.55 -13.19
C ALA A 174 -6.54 -16.60 -11.98
N GLU A 175 -6.65 -17.12 -10.75
CA GLU A 175 -6.63 -16.28 -9.55
C GLU A 175 -5.30 -15.53 -9.38
N GLU A 176 -4.17 -16.22 -9.50
CA GLU A 176 -2.85 -15.60 -9.41
C GLU A 176 -2.62 -14.59 -10.55
N PHE A 177 -3.18 -14.85 -11.73
CA PHE A 177 -3.13 -13.90 -12.85
C PHE A 177 -3.98 -12.66 -12.58
N ILE A 178 -5.15 -12.80 -11.97
CA ILE A 178 -6.00 -11.68 -11.53
C ILE A 178 -5.27 -10.83 -10.49
N VAL A 179 -4.66 -11.44 -9.48
CA VAL A 179 -3.86 -10.73 -8.47
C VAL A 179 -2.75 -9.94 -9.14
N ALA A 180 -2.00 -10.58 -10.03
CA ALA A 180 -0.92 -9.95 -10.79
C ALA A 180 -1.39 -8.75 -11.64
N LEU A 181 -2.54 -8.83 -12.29
CA LEU A 181 -3.14 -7.71 -13.02
C LEU A 181 -3.59 -6.59 -12.07
N CYS A 182 -4.22 -6.92 -10.95
CA CYS A 182 -4.65 -5.93 -9.97
C CYS A 182 -3.46 -5.16 -9.40
N GLU A 183 -2.39 -5.85 -8.99
CA GLU A 183 -1.15 -5.23 -8.49
C GLU A 183 -0.47 -4.37 -9.57
N LEU A 184 -0.45 -4.83 -10.82
CA LEU A 184 0.04 -4.04 -11.94
C LEU A 184 -0.78 -2.75 -12.12
N ILE A 185 -2.12 -2.85 -12.09
CA ILE A 185 -3.00 -1.67 -12.20
C ILE A 185 -2.72 -0.70 -11.05
N GLN A 186 -2.67 -1.19 -9.79
CA GLN A 186 -2.35 -0.36 -8.63
C GLN A 186 -1.02 0.40 -8.82
N ARG A 187 0.01 -0.31 -9.29
CA ARG A 187 1.33 0.27 -9.59
C ARG A 187 1.33 1.27 -10.73
N LEU A 188 0.59 1.02 -11.81
CA LEU A 188 0.56 1.92 -12.98
C LEU A 188 -0.32 3.16 -12.74
N VAL A 189 -1.31 3.06 -11.85
CA VAL A 189 -2.21 4.17 -11.58
C VAL A 189 -1.48 5.33 -10.89
N VAL A 190 -0.60 5.04 -9.93
CA VAL A 190 0.22 6.03 -9.20
C VAL A 190 1.66 6.01 -9.73
N ASP A 191 2.14 7.12 -10.27
CA ASP A 191 3.49 7.17 -10.83
C ASP A 191 4.55 7.44 -9.76
N HIS A 192 4.32 8.46 -8.93
CA HIS A 192 5.18 8.85 -7.84
C HIS A 192 4.35 9.08 -6.58
N LEU A 193 4.89 8.67 -5.44
CA LEU A 193 4.30 8.88 -4.13
C LEU A 193 5.10 9.96 -3.38
N HIS A 194 4.42 11.02 -2.97
CA HIS A 194 4.98 12.07 -2.13
C HIS A 194 4.42 11.90 -0.72
N ILE A 195 5.28 11.57 0.24
CA ILE A 195 4.91 11.55 1.66
C ILE A 195 5.25 12.90 2.29
N VAL A 196 4.25 13.54 2.86
CA VAL A 196 4.36 14.86 3.48
C VAL A 196 4.24 14.70 5.00
N GLY A 197 5.35 14.25 5.58
CA GLY A 197 5.60 14.18 7.01
C GLY A 197 4.72 13.23 7.82
N ASP A 198 5.08 13.16 9.09
CA ASP A 198 4.35 12.51 10.19
C ASP A 198 3.93 11.08 9.85
N ILE A 199 4.89 10.28 9.39
CA ILE A 199 4.73 8.83 9.26
C ILE A 199 4.56 8.22 10.65
N TYR A 200 5.35 8.70 11.60
CA TYR A 200 5.27 8.32 13.01
C TYR A 200 4.43 9.32 13.79
N ASP A 201 3.47 8.88 14.60
CA ASP A 201 2.94 9.65 15.74
C ASP A 201 2.13 8.74 16.69
N ARG A 202 0.83 8.58 16.43
CA ARG A 202 -0.16 8.04 17.39
C ARG A 202 -0.74 6.68 17.01
N GLY A 203 -0.52 6.24 15.78
CA GLY A 203 -1.01 4.99 15.24
C GLY A 203 -0.04 3.84 15.52
N PRO A 204 -0.52 2.59 15.44
CA PRO A 204 0.20 1.43 15.91
C PRO A 204 1.22 0.86 14.90
N GLY A 205 1.15 1.25 13.62
CA GLY A 205 1.88 0.58 12.53
C GLY A 205 2.88 1.42 11.74
N PRO A 206 3.61 2.41 12.29
CA PRO A 206 4.53 3.23 11.47
C PRO A 206 5.72 2.42 10.92
N HIS A 207 6.15 1.35 11.61
CA HIS A 207 7.20 0.44 11.15
C HIS A 207 6.75 -0.31 9.88
N LEU A 208 5.51 -0.82 9.85
CA LEU A 208 4.93 -1.46 8.66
C LEU A 208 4.78 -0.48 7.49
N ILE A 209 4.47 0.79 7.78
CA ILE A 209 4.43 1.84 6.76
C ILE A 209 5.82 2.03 6.15
N MET A 210 6.86 2.12 6.97
CA MET A 210 8.24 2.25 6.48
C MET A 210 8.67 1.07 5.63
N ASP A 211 8.41 -0.17 6.05
CA ASP A 211 8.69 -1.37 5.26
C ASP A 211 8.01 -1.29 3.89
N LYS A 212 6.74 -0.88 3.88
CA LYS A 212 5.98 -0.71 2.64
C LYS A 212 6.53 0.38 1.73
N LEU A 213 6.98 1.49 2.30
CA LEU A 213 7.59 2.60 1.56
C LEU A 213 8.94 2.21 0.97
N MET A 214 9.75 1.42 1.67
CA MET A 214 11.05 0.93 1.20
C MET A 214 10.95 0.03 -0.04
N GLU A 215 9.85 -0.72 -0.16
CA GLU A 215 9.57 -1.56 -1.34
C GLU A 215 8.82 -0.82 -2.45
N TYR A 216 8.37 0.41 -2.21
CA TYR A 216 7.56 1.15 -3.15
C TYR A 216 8.36 1.57 -4.39
N HIS A 217 7.73 1.59 -5.56
CA HIS A 217 8.45 1.72 -6.83
C HIS A 217 9.05 3.11 -7.08
N SER A 218 8.48 4.15 -6.48
CA SER A 218 8.92 5.53 -6.62
C SER A 218 8.30 6.38 -5.52
N VAL A 219 9.13 6.87 -4.61
CA VAL A 219 8.69 7.65 -3.45
C VAL A 219 9.73 8.70 -3.04
N ASP A 220 9.26 9.84 -2.59
CA ASP A 220 10.02 10.79 -1.80
C ASP A 220 9.26 11.14 -0.50
N ILE A 221 10.04 11.60 0.48
CA ILE A 221 9.54 11.89 1.82
C ILE A 221 10.04 13.28 2.22
N GLN A 222 9.11 14.17 2.50
CA GLN A 222 9.36 15.35 3.31
C GLN A 222 9.17 14.98 4.77
N TRP A 223 10.24 15.05 5.56
CA TRP A 223 10.20 14.63 6.96
C TRP A 223 9.44 15.61 7.84
N GLY A 224 8.51 15.08 8.65
CA GLY A 224 7.80 15.81 9.67
C GLY A 224 8.59 15.92 10.98
N ASN A 225 8.11 16.75 11.90
CA ASN A 225 8.74 16.91 13.22
C ASN A 225 8.68 15.62 14.02
N HIS A 226 7.63 14.80 13.85
CA HIS A 226 7.55 13.51 14.52
C HIS A 226 8.54 12.51 13.95
N ASP A 227 8.78 12.51 12.64
CA ASP A 227 9.78 11.63 12.03
C ASP A 227 11.20 11.99 12.51
N ILE A 228 11.53 13.29 12.57
CA ILE A 228 12.82 13.77 13.09
C ILE A 228 13.00 13.37 14.56
N LEU A 229 11.93 13.37 15.36
CA LEU A 229 12.00 12.89 16.75
C LEU A 229 12.44 11.43 16.81
N TRP A 230 11.87 10.57 15.97
CA TRP A 230 12.23 9.15 15.89
C TRP A 230 13.65 8.95 15.36
N MET A 231 14.09 9.74 14.38
CA MET A 231 15.48 9.72 13.92
C MET A 231 16.47 10.13 15.01
N GLY A 232 16.12 11.16 15.79
CA GLY A 232 16.93 11.57 16.95
C GLY A 232 17.02 10.49 18.02
N ALA A 233 15.93 9.74 18.23
CA ALA A 233 15.92 8.60 19.13
C ALA A 233 16.83 7.47 18.61
N ALA A 234 16.74 7.14 17.32
CA ALA A 234 17.60 6.16 16.66
C ALA A 234 19.08 6.55 16.68
N ALA A 235 19.38 7.85 16.63
CA ALA A 235 20.74 8.39 16.77
C ALA A 235 21.28 8.38 18.21
N GLY A 236 20.50 7.92 19.19
CA GLY A 236 20.92 7.80 20.60
C GLY A 236 20.67 9.05 21.45
N GLN A 237 19.91 10.03 20.96
CA GLN A 237 19.60 11.23 21.73
C GLN A 237 18.60 10.90 22.84
N LYS A 238 19.03 11.05 24.10
CA LYS A 238 18.28 10.59 25.29
C LYS A 238 16.90 11.25 25.47
N CYS A 239 16.79 12.55 25.18
CA CYS A 239 15.51 13.27 25.25
C CYS A 239 14.51 12.78 24.19
N CYS A 240 14.98 12.51 22.97
CA CYS A 240 14.20 11.94 21.88
C CYS A 240 13.74 10.52 22.25
N ILE A 241 14.64 9.68 22.75
CA ILE A 241 14.31 8.33 23.24
C ILE A 241 13.22 8.41 24.33
N ALA A 242 13.43 9.24 25.35
CA ALA A 242 12.45 9.40 26.42
C ALA A 242 11.10 9.90 25.89
N ASN A 243 11.11 10.80 24.92
CA ASN A 243 9.88 11.34 24.34
C ASN A 243 9.16 10.33 23.43
N VAL A 244 9.88 9.52 22.65
CA VAL A 244 9.31 8.41 21.85
C VAL A 244 8.64 7.39 22.77
N ILE A 245 9.33 6.93 23.83
CA ILE A 245 8.76 6.01 24.83
C ILE A 245 7.51 6.62 25.46
N ARG A 246 7.57 7.90 25.83
CA ARG A 246 6.42 8.63 26.40
C ARG A 246 5.23 8.68 25.42
N ILE A 247 5.47 8.91 24.13
CA ILE A 247 4.40 8.96 23.10
C ILE A 247 3.79 7.58 22.91
N CYS A 248 4.61 6.54 22.72
CA CYS A 248 4.15 5.16 22.62
C CYS A 248 3.31 4.74 23.83
N ALA A 249 3.78 5.00 25.05
CA ALA A 249 3.03 4.73 26.27
C ALA A 249 1.72 5.52 26.35
N ARG A 250 1.74 6.81 25.96
CA ARG A 250 0.57 7.69 26.02
C ARG A 250 -0.57 7.25 25.09
N TYR A 251 -0.25 6.74 23.91
CA TYR A 251 -1.24 6.30 22.92
C TYR A 251 -1.48 4.80 22.92
N GLY A 252 -0.80 4.05 23.79
CA GLY A 252 -0.98 2.60 23.91
C GLY A 252 -0.30 1.80 22.80
N ASN A 253 0.77 2.34 22.20
CA ASN A 253 1.52 1.73 21.11
C ASN A 253 2.91 1.25 21.57
N LEU A 254 2.99 0.64 22.75
CA LEU A 254 4.25 0.07 23.23
C LEU A 254 4.71 -1.11 22.37
N ASP A 255 3.77 -1.81 21.72
CA ASP A 255 4.01 -2.90 20.78
C ASP A 255 4.92 -2.46 19.61
N ILE A 256 4.93 -1.17 19.23
CA ILE A 256 5.88 -0.65 18.23
C ILE A 256 7.32 -0.88 18.70
N LEU A 257 7.60 -0.62 19.98
CA LEU A 257 8.94 -0.76 20.55
C LEU A 257 9.28 -2.24 20.75
N GLU A 258 8.36 -3.02 21.32
CA GLU A 258 8.59 -4.44 21.63
C GLU A 258 8.61 -5.31 20.38
N ASP A 259 7.50 -5.38 19.64
CA ASP A 259 7.34 -6.27 18.50
C ASP A 259 7.95 -5.69 17.23
N GLY A 260 7.77 -4.37 17.01
CA GLY A 260 8.27 -3.71 15.80
C GLY A 260 9.79 -3.54 15.79
N TYR A 261 10.37 -3.08 16.90
CA TYR A 261 11.81 -2.79 17.01
C TYR A 261 12.61 -3.75 17.89
N GLY A 262 11.97 -4.73 18.55
CA GLY A 262 12.67 -5.71 19.39
C GLY A 262 13.24 -5.14 20.70
N ILE A 263 12.71 -4.02 21.17
CA ILE A 263 13.18 -3.34 22.39
C ILE A 263 12.51 -3.96 23.62
N ASN A 264 13.32 -4.57 24.48
CA ASN A 264 12.82 -5.16 25.73
C ASN A 264 12.39 -4.07 26.74
N LEU A 265 11.08 -3.97 27.01
CA LEU A 265 10.54 -3.03 28.00
C LEU A 265 10.42 -3.60 29.43
N LEU A 266 10.74 -4.86 29.66
CA LEU A 266 10.71 -5.46 31.01
C LEU A 266 11.53 -4.67 32.05
N PRO A 267 12.72 -4.13 31.75
CA PRO A 267 13.45 -3.27 32.69
C PRO A 267 12.67 -2.01 33.06
N LEU A 268 12.00 -1.38 32.07
CA LEU A 268 11.20 -0.18 32.27
C LEU A 268 9.95 -0.48 33.09
N ALA A 269 9.25 -1.58 32.79
CA ALA A 269 8.09 -2.04 33.55
C ALA A 269 8.47 -2.37 35.00
N THR A 270 9.60 -3.05 35.22
CA THR A 270 10.12 -3.39 36.55
C THR A 270 10.46 -2.13 37.36
N PHE A 271 11.08 -1.14 36.71
CA PHE A 271 11.36 0.15 37.33
C PHE A 271 10.05 0.86 37.73
N ALA A 272 9.09 0.93 36.80
CA ALA A 272 7.79 1.56 37.05
C ALA A 272 7.06 0.91 38.22
N TRP A 273 7.02 -0.42 38.27
CA TRP A 273 6.43 -1.18 39.37
C TRP A 273 7.11 -0.89 40.72
N LYS A 274 8.44 -0.90 40.77
CA LYS A 274 9.16 -0.67 42.02
C LYS A 274 9.00 0.76 42.55
N GLN A 275 9.02 1.75 41.65
CA GLN A 275 9.06 3.14 42.03
C GLN A 275 7.68 3.77 42.20
N TYR A 276 6.68 3.34 41.42
CA TYR A 276 5.36 3.98 41.32
C TYR A 276 4.18 3.07 41.69
N ALA A 277 4.40 1.88 42.28
CA ALA A 277 3.31 0.95 42.65
C ALA A 277 2.18 1.53 43.52
N LYS A 278 2.43 2.62 44.24
CA LYS A 278 1.45 3.29 45.11
C LYS A 278 0.84 4.56 44.50
N ASP A 279 1.27 4.93 43.30
CA ASP A 279 0.74 6.09 42.58
C ASP A 279 -0.46 5.66 41.72
N PRO A 280 -1.64 6.29 41.85
CA PRO A 280 -2.81 5.95 41.04
C PRO A 280 -2.60 6.25 39.54
N CYS A 281 -1.56 7.01 39.16
CA CYS A 281 -1.13 7.27 37.79
C CYS A 281 -2.22 7.83 36.85
N GLU A 282 -3.26 8.48 37.40
CA GLU A 282 -4.45 8.91 36.67
C GLU A 282 -4.12 9.85 35.50
N CYS A 283 -3.10 10.71 35.66
CA CYS A 283 -2.65 11.63 34.62
C CYS A 283 -1.91 10.95 33.46
N PHE A 284 -1.56 9.67 33.60
CA PHE A 284 -0.86 8.86 32.60
C PHE A 284 -1.75 7.82 31.92
N PHE A 285 -3.06 7.86 32.15
CA PHE A 285 -3.98 7.00 31.41
C PHE A 285 -3.85 7.19 29.89
N ILE A 286 -3.97 6.07 29.18
CA ILE A 286 -3.85 6.02 27.72
C ILE A 286 -4.89 6.95 27.10
N LYS A 287 -4.42 7.86 26.26
CA LYS A 287 -5.28 8.66 25.39
C LYS A 287 -5.73 7.78 24.23
N ARG A 288 -6.92 7.20 24.31
CA ARG A 288 -7.54 6.56 23.14
C ARG A 288 -7.80 7.63 22.09
N ALA A 289 -7.29 7.43 20.87
CA ALA A 289 -7.78 8.15 19.71
C ALA A 289 -9.28 7.83 19.56
N GLY A 290 -10.16 8.80 19.82
CA GLY A 290 -11.61 8.64 19.71
C GLY A 290 -12.41 8.44 21.00
N GLN A 291 -12.02 9.06 22.14
CA GLN A 291 -13.03 9.33 23.17
C GLN A 291 -13.96 10.45 22.70
N LEU A 292 -15.03 10.05 22.01
CA LEU A 292 -16.28 10.80 22.02
C LEU A 292 -16.68 11.00 23.48
N GLN A 293 -16.91 12.25 23.86
CA GLN A 293 -17.63 12.55 25.10
C GLN A 293 -18.96 11.81 25.02
N THR A 294 -19.24 10.95 25.99
CA THR A 294 -20.57 10.38 26.18
C THR A 294 -21.51 11.51 26.57
N THR A 295 -22.18 12.12 25.59
CA THR A 295 -23.47 12.75 25.88
C THR A 295 -24.48 11.63 25.96
N GLY A 296 -25.15 11.53 27.12
CA GLY A 296 -26.22 10.57 27.33
C GLY A 296 -27.36 10.83 26.35
N ASP A 297 -27.38 10.06 25.27
CA ASP A 297 -28.52 9.26 24.85
C ASP A 297 -28.06 8.40 23.69
N GLY A 298 -28.28 7.09 23.78
CA GLY A 298 -27.89 6.16 22.74
C GLY A 298 -28.71 6.39 21.49
N THR A 299 -28.07 6.79 20.38
CA THR A 299 -28.44 6.45 19.00
C THR A 299 -27.40 7.02 18.02
N GLU A 300 -26.93 6.14 17.12
CA GLU A 300 -26.29 6.39 15.81
C GLU A 300 -25.00 7.24 15.72
N TYR A 301 -23.96 6.65 15.10
CA TYR A 301 -22.70 7.33 14.76
C TYR A 301 -22.61 7.56 13.25
N GLU A 302 -22.71 8.82 12.84
CA GLU A 302 -22.41 9.30 11.49
C GLU A 302 -20.94 9.77 11.44
N ASN A 303 -20.15 9.32 10.45
CA ASN A 303 -18.83 9.91 10.20
C ASN A 303 -18.99 11.15 9.31
N ALA A 304 -18.04 12.10 9.40
CA ALA A 304 -18.06 13.39 8.69
C ALA A 304 -18.00 13.29 7.14
N GLN A 305 -18.20 12.10 6.57
CA GLN A 305 -18.11 11.80 5.15
C GLN A 305 -19.28 10.95 4.63
N GLY A 306 -20.32 10.69 5.44
CA GLY A 306 -21.59 10.11 4.96
C GLY A 306 -21.50 8.68 4.39
N ASN A 307 -20.48 7.90 4.76
CA ASN A 307 -20.32 6.53 4.28
C ASN A 307 -20.54 5.51 5.39
N PHE A 308 -21.51 4.61 5.18
CA PHE A 308 -21.76 3.44 6.03
C PHE A 308 -20.57 2.46 5.96
N CYS A 309 -19.76 2.40 7.02
CA CYS A 309 -18.81 1.31 7.23
C CYS A 309 -19.52 0.17 7.99
N TYR A 310 -19.66 -0.99 7.35
CA TYR A 310 -20.01 -2.22 8.06
C TYR A 310 -18.84 -2.66 8.94
N PRO A 311 -19.07 -3.09 10.19
CA PRO A 311 -18.00 -3.52 11.07
C PRO A 311 -17.40 -4.82 10.56
N VAL A 312 -16.16 -4.77 10.10
CA VAL A 312 -15.31 -5.97 10.08
C VAL A 312 -14.98 -6.26 11.53
N GLN A 313 -15.63 -7.27 12.10
CA GLN A 313 -15.28 -7.79 13.41
C GLN A 313 -13.79 -8.12 13.39
N SER A 314 -12.99 -7.38 14.17
CA SER A 314 -11.65 -7.80 14.51
C SER A 314 -11.79 -9.19 15.15
N ARG A 315 -11.29 -10.23 14.50
CA ARG A 315 -11.09 -11.52 15.16
C ARG A 315 -10.08 -11.31 16.27
N ARG A 316 -10.58 -11.00 17.46
CA ARG A 316 -9.85 -11.22 18.71
C ARG A 316 -9.48 -12.69 18.72
N THR A 317 -8.19 -12.97 18.65
CA THR A 317 -7.63 -14.24 19.11
C THR A 317 -8.12 -14.45 20.54
N GLY A 318 -8.79 -15.59 20.75
CA GLY A 318 -9.57 -15.85 21.94
C GLY A 318 -8.70 -16.05 23.18
N SER A 319 -8.90 -15.20 24.18
CA SER A 319 -8.69 -15.57 25.58
C SER A 319 -10.06 -15.79 26.19
N ARG A 320 -10.59 -17.02 26.04
CA ARG A 320 -11.63 -17.51 26.94
C ARG A 320 -10.95 -18.00 28.21
N ALA A 321 -11.33 -17.39 29.32
CA ALA A 321 -11.12 -17.94 30.64
C ALA A 321 -11.61 -19.39 30.67
N LEU A 322 -10.70 -20.32 30.99
CA LEU A 322 -11.06 -21.63 31.50
C LEU A 322 -10.41 -21.77 32.87
N SER A 323 -11.31 -21.80 33.84
CA SER A 323 -11.15 -22.29 35.19
C SER A 323 -10.39 -23.62 35.28
N GLY A 324 -9.45 -23.68 36.22
CA GLY A 324 -9.17 -24.85 37.05
C GLY A 324 -8.63 -26.10 36.34
N ILE A 325 -7.31 -26.24 36.27
CA ILE A 325 -6.66 -27.55 36.34
C ILE A 325 -5.40 -27.44 37.22
N TRP A 326 -5.43 -28.18 38.31
CA TRP A 326 -4.33 -28.46 39.24
C TRP A 326 -3.33 -29.40 38.56
N PHE A 327 -2.02 -29.13 38.64
CA PHE A 327 -1.00 -30.18 38.48
C PHE A 327 0.13 -30.01 39.50
N PRO A 328 0.60 -31.13 40.10
CA PRO A 328 1.47 -31.12 41.27
C PRO A 328 2.93 -30.88 40.91
N GLU A 329 3.65 -30.36 41.90
CA GLU A 329 5.11 -30.25 41.93
C GLU A 329 5.79 -31.57 41.55
N LYS A 330 6.74 -31.51 40.61
CA LYS A 330 7.86 -32.45 40.56
C LYS A 330 9.16 -31.67 40.47
N LYS A 331 9.92 -31.74 41.56
CA LYS A 331 11.36 -31.45 41.62
C LYS A 331 12.09 -32.26 40.55
N LEU A 332 12.99 -31.61 39.83
CA LEU A 332 14.09 -32.28 39.13
C LEU A 332 15.40 -31.71 39.67
N SER A 333 15.99 -32.49 40.58
CA SER A 333 17.41 -32.55 40.81
C SER A 333 18.03 -33.50 39.77
N GLY A 334 19.14 -33.09 39.16
CA GLY A 334 19.91 -33.89 38.21
C GLY A 334 20.68 -32.99 37.27
#